data_AF-A0AA38G6F9-F1
#
_entry.id   AF-A0AA38G6F9-F1
#
_cell.length_a   1.000
_cell.length_b   1.000
_cell.length_c   1.000
_cell.angle_alpha   90.00
_cell.angle_beta   90.00
_cell.angle_gamma   90.00
#
_symmetry.space_group_name_H-M   'P 1'
#
loop_
_entity.id
_entity.type
_entity.pdbx_description
1 polymer ?
#
loop_
_entity_poly.entity_id
_entity_poly.type
_entity_poly.pdbx_seq_one_letter_code
_entity_poly.pdbx_strand_id
1 'polypeptide(L)'
;MTESALPPFAAVVTQDKSRDASSENVKSDPHNEGISHNSEVKPWHVYTAEQAQELKRSVVESTDSAVRSVKNHVGELQATSSIHYRTMLDHVPKIRSQYIVYEDAFFGKLKEGLFIARENPSTTCAVAAGLGLLLLRSPRRFLFRHTIGRFRSEESLLANAENKVKELRQSVELLKNESKKLQERATLAEEELKRGQTKLKHAGNQIQSLVRSVYKTETQATCLMDNLREIPGREALKLRAE
;
A
#
# COMPACT_ATOMS: atom_id res chain seq x y z
N MET A 1 34.44 -3.74 -28.07
CA MET A 1 34.86 -5.08 -27.61
C MET A 1 34.94 -4.98 -26.09
N THR A 2 33.82 -5.25 -25.41
CA THR A 2 33.52 -6.54 -24.74
C THR A 2 34.37 -6.65 -23.47
N GLU A 3 33.88 -6.88 -22.25
CA GLU A 3 32.58 -7.30 -21.71
C GLU A 3 32.76 -7.31 -20.17
N SER A 4 31.66 -7.18 -19.42
CA SER A 4 31.27 -7.91 -18.19
C SER A 4 32.33 -8.28 -17.11
N ALA A 5 32.06 -8.43 -15.81
CA ALA A 5 30.84 -8.63 -15.06
C ALA A 5 31.14 -8.38 -13.57
N LEU A 6 30.17 -7.82 -12.85
CA LEU A 6 30.02 -7.98 -11.40
C LEU A 6 29.53 -9.41 -11.12
N PRO A 7 30.02 -10.11 -10.08
CA PRO A 7 29.37 -11.33 -9.60
C PRO A 7 28.22 -11.04 -8.62
N PRO A 8 27.31 -12.01 -8.45
CA PRO A 8 25.87 -11.77 -8.38
C PRO A 8 25.27 -11.86 -6.97
N PHE A 9 24.18 -11.13 -6.77
CA PHE A 9 23.18 -11.42 -5.74
C PHE A 9 22.66 -12.85 -5.96
N ALA A 10 23.09 -13.77 -5.08
CA ALA A 10 22.61 -15.14 -5.08
C ALA A 10 21.18 -15.20 -4.51
N ALA A 11 20.29 -15.74 -5.33
CA ALA A 11 18.94 -16.14 -4.99
C ALA A 11 18.96 -17.30 -3.98
N VAL A 12 18.02 -17.28 -3.03
CA VAL A 12 17.46 -18.50 -2.46
C VAL A 12 15.95 -18.45 -2.66
N VAL A 13 15.49 -19.40 -3.47
CA VAL A 13 14.11 -19.76 -3.77
C VAL A 13 13.66 -20.82 -2.77
N THR A 14 12.45 -20.68 -2.21
CA THR A 14 11.43 -21.73 -1.97
C THR A 14 10.22 -21.02 -1.36
N GLN A 15 9.17 -20.68 -2.10
CA GLN A 15 8.04 -21.47 -2.64
C GLN A 15 6.99 -21.89 -1.59
N ASP A 16 5.77 -21.39 -1.86
CA ASP A 16 4.42 -21.95 -1.64
C ASP A 16 3.55 -21.47 -0.44
N LYS A 17 2.29 -21.26 -0.83
CA LYS A 17 1.03 -21.60 -0.16
C LYS A 17 0.20 -20.52 0.57
N SER A 18 -1.02 -20.38 0.03
CA SER A 18 -2.30 -20.01 0.68
C SER A 18 -2.52 -18.51 0.95
N ARG A 19 -3.44 -17.85 0.24
CA ARG A 19 -4.90 -17.81 0.53
C ARG A 19 -5.18 -17.27 1.93
N ASP A 20 -5.67 -16.04 2.06
CA ASP A 20 -7.11 -15.75 2.01
C ASP A 20 -7.37 -14.24 2.01
N ALA A 21 -8.28 -13.85 1.13
CA ALA A 21 -8.98 -12.57 1.17
C ALA A 21 -10.25 -12.75 2.02
N SER A 22 -10.56 -11.78 2.87
CA SER A 22 -11.90 -11.50 3.40
C SER A 22 -11.90 -10.07 3.92
N SER A 23 -12.40 -9.12 3.15
CA SER A 23 -13.82 -8.73 3.03
C SER A 23 -14.32 -7.93 4.23
N GLU A 24 -14.28 -6.60 4.05
CA GLU A 24 -15.32 -5.71 4.54
C GLU A 24 -16.70 -6.28 4.18
N ASN A 25 -17.58 -6.37 5.17
CA ASN A 25 -18.98 -6.72 4.98
C ASN A 25 -19.85 -5.62 5.59
N VAL A 26 -20.25 -4.67 4.74
CA VAL A 26 -21.44 -3.83 4.94
C VAL A 26 -22.64 -4.75 4.66
N LYS A 27 -23.33 -5.14 5.72
CA LYS A 27 -24.53 -5.96 5.63
C LYS A 27 -25.78 -5.09 5.68
N SER A 28 -26.47 -5.02 4.55
CA SER A 28 -27.85 -4.58 4.38
C SER A 28 -28.82 -5.71 4.74
N ASP A 29 -29.81 -5.40 5.59
CA ASP A 29 -31.04 -6.17 5.82
C ASP A 29 -31.95 -6.10 4.57
N PRO A 30 -32.75 -7.15 4.25
CA PRO A 30 -33.98 -7.45 5.02
C PRO A 30 -34.34 -8.94 5.13
N HIS A 31 -35.10 -9.35 6.17
CA HIS A 31 -36.39 -10.01 5.96
C HIS A 31 -37.21 -10.33 7.23
N ASN A 32 -38.50 -10.29 6.97
CA ASN A 32 -39.72 -10.56 7.72
C ASN A 32 -39.85 -11.97 8.36
N GLU A 33 -40.44 -11.96 9.56
CA GLU A 33 -41.34 -12.92 10.25
C GLU A 33 -41.04 -14.42 10.43
N GLY A 34 -41.36 -14.88 11.65
CA GLY A 34 -41.97 -16.19 11.89
C GLY A 34 -41.28 -17.07 12.94
N ILE A 35 -41.44 -16.76 14.23
CA ILE A 35 -41.02 -17.63 15.35
C ILE A 35 -42.22 -18.48 15.82
N SER A 36 -42.00 -19.78 15.99
CA SER A 36 -42.56 -20.54 17.14
C SER A 36 -41.85 -21.89 17.30
N HIS A 37 -41.14 -22.09 18.41
CA HIS A 37 -41.52 -23.06 19.45
C HIS A 37 -40.62 -22.92 20.69
N ASN A 38 -41.22 -23.15 21.86
CA ASN A 38 -40.76 -22.82 23.21
C ASN A 38 -40.20 -24.04 23.97
N SER A 39 -39.53 -23.76 25.11
CA SER A 39 -38.93 -24.59 26.18
C SER A 39 -37.41 -24.78 26.04
N GLU A 40 -36.54 -24.29 26.92
CA GLU A 40 -36.62 -23.80 28.31
C GLU A 40 -35.78 -22.51 28.40
N VAL A 41 -36.44 -21.37 28.68
CA VAL A 41 -35.85 -20.03 28.55
C VAL A 41 -35.04 -19.69 29.80
N LYS A 42 -33.73 -19.95 29.77
CA LYS A 42 -32.80 -19.09 30.54
C LYS A 42 -32.96 -17.67 30.00
N PRO A 43 -33.12 -16.64 30.86
CA PRO A 43 -33.39 -15.29 30.40
C PRO A 43 -32.34 -14.89 29.37
N TRP A 44 -32.76 -14.43 28.20
CA TRP A 44 -31.86 -14.03 27.09
C TRP A 44 -30.74 -13.10 27.57
N HIS A 45 -31.04 -12.29 28.59
CA HIS A 45 -30.10 -11.43 29.31
C HIS A 45 -28.84 -12.16 29.82
N VAL A 46 -28.95 -13.39 30.32
CA VAL A 46 -27.85 -14.18 30.89
C VAL A 46 -26.93 -14.70 29.78
N TYR A 47 -27.51 -15.23 28.69
CA TYR A 47 -26.74 -15.69 27.53
C TYR A 47 -26.04 -14.53 26.80
N THR A 48 -26.71 -13.38 26.70
CA THR A 48 -26.08 -12.17 26.13
C THR A 48 -24.99 -11.63 27.04
N ALA A 49 -25.09 -11.79 28.36
CA ALA A 49 -24.06 -11.34 29.30
C ALA A 49 -22.81 -12.21 29.22
N GLU A 50 -22.96 -13.53 29.14
CA GLU A 50 -21.83 -14.46 29.00
C GLU A 50 -21.11 -14.28 27.66
N GLN A 51 -21.85 -14.23 26.54
CA GLN A 51 -21.24 -13.98 25.22
C GLN A 51 -20.64 -12.57 25.12
N ALA A 52 -21.27 -11.55 25.70
CA ALA A 52 -20.68 -10.21 25.75
C ALA A 52 -19.40 -10.19 26.60
N GLN A 53 -19.31 -11.02 27.64
CA GLN A 53 -18.12 -11.11 28.49
C GLN A 53 -16.97 -11.86 27.80
N GLU A 54 -17.28 -12.90 27.04
CA GLU A 54 -16.30 -13.63 26.23
C GLU A 54 -15.79 -12.80 25.04
N LEU A 55 -16.68 -12.07 24.36
CA LEU A 55 -16.30 -11.09 23.33
C LEU A 55 -15.50 -9.92 23.91
N LYS A 56 -15.87 -9.42 25.10
CA LYS A 56 -15.07 -8.40 25.78
C LYS A 56 -13.68 -8.92 26.13
N ARG A 57 -13.55 -10.16 26.61
CA ARG A 57 -12.25 -10.75 26.93
C ARG A 57 -11.39 -10.96 25.68
N SER A 58 -11.96 -11.51 24.61
CA SER A 58 -11.22 -11.74 23.36
C SER A 58 -10.80 -10.44 22.67
N VAL A 59 -11.66 -9.40 22.71
CA VAL A 59 -11.30 -8.07 22.20
C VAL A 59 -10.22 -7.44 23.08
N VAL A 60 -10.33 -7.51 24.42
CA VAL A 60 -9.30 -6.97 25.33
C VAL A 60 -7.96 -7.66 25.12
N GLU A 61 -7.94 -9.00 25.01
CA GLU A 61 -6.72 -9.78 24.79
C GLU A 61 -6.11 -9.55 23.40
N SER A 62 -6.95 -9.40 22.37
CA SER A 62 -6.52 -9.01 21.02
C SER A 62 -5.96 -7.58 20.98
N THR A 63 -6.58 -6.64 21.71
CA THR A 63 -6.06 -5.26 21.81
C THR A 63 -4.76 -5.20 22.58
N ASP A 64 -4.62 -5.95 23.68
CA ASP A 64 -3.41 -5.96 24.50
C ASP A 64 -2.22 -6.58 23.76
N SER A 65 -2.46 -7.65 23.00
CA SER A 65 -1.43 -8.29 22.17
C SER A 65 -1.03 -7.41 20.98
N ALA A 66 -1.99 -6.74 20.32
CA ALA A 66 -1.71 -5.78 19.26
C ALA A 66 -0.92 -4.56 19.78
N VAL A 67 -1.29 -4.02 20.96
CA VAL A 67 -0.60 -2.88 21.58
C VAL A 67 0.82 -3.24 21.97
N ARG A 68 1.06 -4.43 22.54
CA ARG A 68 2.42 -4.90 22.86
C ARG A 68 3.25 -5.13 21.60
N SER A 69 2.65 -5.68 20.54
CA SER A 69 3.32 -5.87 19.24
C SER A 69 3.74 -4.53 18.62
N VAL A 70 2.82 -3.56 18.58
CA VAL A 70 3.11 -2.19 18.10
C VAL A 70 4.18 -1.54 18.96
N LYS A 71 4.15 -1.68 20.28
CA LYS A 71 5.16 -1.11 21.18
C LYS A 71 6.55 -1.70 20.92
N ASN A 72 6.65 -3.00 20.65
CA ASN A 72 7.92 -3.66 20.34
C ASN A 72 8.46 -3.21 18.98
N HIS A 73 7.61 -3.15 17.94
CA HIS A 73 8.01 -2.65 16.63
C HIS A 73 8.39 -1.16 16.64
N VAL A 74 7.68 -0.33 17.40
CA VAL A 74 8.02 1.09 17.58
C VAL A 74 9.35 1.24 18.33
N GLY A 75 9.60 0.41 19.35
CA GLY A 75 10.88 0.37 20.06
C GLY A 75 12.05 0.00 19.15
N GLU A 76 11.86 -0.97 18.26
CA GLU A 76 12.86 -1.41 17.27
C GLU A 76 13.14 -0.33 16.20
N LEU A 77 12.08 0.34 15.70
CA LEU A 77 12.21 1.46 14.77
C LEU A 77 12.89 2.68 15.42
N GLN A 78 12.58 2.95 16.68
CA GLN A 78 13.21 4.04 17.44
C GLN A 78 14.70 3.76 17.70
N ALA A 79 15.06 2.51 18.04
CA ALA A 79 16.45 2.11 18.20
C ALA A 79 17.21 2.22 16.86
N THR A 80 16.64 1.72 15.77
CA THR A 80 17.25 1.74 14.43
C THR A 80 17.44 3.18 13.91
N SER A 81 16.42 4.02 14.03
CA SER A 81 16.52 5.43 13.61
C SER A 81 17.53 6.23 14.44
N SER A 82 17.65 5.96 15.74
CA SER A 82 18.60 6.64 16.62
C SER A 82 20.06 6.42 16.20
N ILE A 83 20.40 5.25 15.65
CA ILE A 83 21.76 4.94 15.15
C ILE A 83 22.08 5.82 13.94
N HIS A 84 21.16 5.91 12.97
CA HIS A 84 21.33 6.75 11.79
C HIS A 84 21.44 8.24 12.13
N TYR A 85 20.66 8.74 13.11
CA TYR A 85 20.78 10.12 13.59
C TYR A 85 22.15 10.38 14.24
N ARG A 86 22.67 9.45 15.04
CA ARG A 86 23.98 9.60 15.68
C ARG A 86 25.11 9.57 14.67
N THR A 87 25.02 8.74 13.64
CA THR A 87 25.99 8.73 12.52
C THR A 87 25.99 10.05 11.75
N MET A 88 24.82 10.63 11.49
CA MET A 88 24.73 11.94 10.85
C MET A 88 25.36 13.04 11.70
N LEU A 89 25.11 13.03 13.02
CA LEU A 89 25.70 14.00 13.95
C LEU A 89 27.22 13.88 14.04
N ASP A 90 27.76 12.67 13.90
CA ASP A 90 29.21 12.44 13.87
C ASP A 90 29.88 13.03 12.60
N HIS A 91 29.15 13.16 11.49
CA HIS A 91 29.66 13.77 10.26
C HIS A 91 29.59 15.31 10.24
N VAL A 92 28.78 15.94 11.10
CA VAL A 92 28.69 17.40 11.21
C VAL A 92 30.03 18.09 11.49
N PRO A 93 30.86 17.66 12.47
CA PRO A 93 32.16 18.30 12.70
C PRO A 93 33.12 18.17 11.52
N LYS A 94 33.02 17.08 10.74
CA LYS A 94 33.83 16.87 9.53
C LYS A 94 33.44 17.80 8.39
N ILE A 95 32.13 18.01 8.18
CA ILE A 95 31.65 18.98 7.19
C ILE A 95 32.03 20.40 7.61
N ARG A 96 31.89 20.72 8.90
CA ARG A 96 32.26 22.02 9.44
C ARG A 96 33.74 22.33 9.26
N SER A 97 34.62 21.38 9.56
CA SER A 97 36.06 21.61 9.39
C SER A 97 36.45 21.80 7.92
N GLN A 98 35.85 21.02 7.01
CA GLN A 98 36.07 21.21 5.56
C GLN A 98 35.53 22.55 5.08
N TYR A 99 34.35 22.97 5.55
CA TYR A 99 33.75 24.27 5.18
C TYR A 99 34.61 25.45 5.64
N ILE A 100 35.10 25.42 6.89
CA ILE A 100 35.94 26.50 7.43
C ILE A 100 37.22 26.69 6.60
N VAL A 101 37.84 25.61 6.12
CA VAL A 101 39.04 25.72 5.26
C VAL A 101 38.73 26.42 3.93
N TYR A 102 37.58 26.11 3.30
CA TYR A 102 37.17 26.80 2.09
C TYR A 102 36.74 28.25 2.35
N GLU A 103 36.09 28.50 3.49
CA GLU A 103 35.67 29.82 3.93
C GLU A 103 36.88 30.74 4.15
N ASP A 104 37.90 30.26 4.87
CA ASP A 104 39.13 31.01 5.12
C ASP A 104 39.92 31.25 3.83
N ALA A 105 39.98 30.26 2.92
CA ALA A 105 40.62 30.44 1.62
C ALA A 105 39.88 31.47 0.76
N PHE A 106 38.55 31.45 0.76
CA PHE A 106 37.72 32.39 0.00
C PHE A 106 37.83 33.82 0.56
N PHE A 107 37.69 34.00 1.87
CA PHE A 107 37.85 35.31 2.49
C PHE A 107 39.29 35.81 2.47
N GLY A 108 40.27 34.91 2.53
CA GLY A 108 41.68 35.23 2.29
C GLY A 108 41.88 35.82 0.90
N LYS A 109 41.35 35.17 -0.14
CA LYS A 109 41.43 35.66 -1.53
C LYS A 109 40.63 36.93 -1.76
N LEU A 110 39.51 37.12 -1.08
CA LEU A 110 38.76 38.38 -1.12
C LEU A 110 39.54 39.53 -0.47
N LYS A 111 40.17 39.31 0.69
CA LYS A 111 40.98 40.34 1.37
C LYS A 111 42.22 40.69 0.54
N GLU A 112 42.87 39.69 -0.05
CA GLU A 112 44.00 39.89 -0.96
C GLU A 112 43.56 40.66 -2.21
N GLY A 113 42.43 40.29 -2.81
CA GLY A 113 41.81 41.03 -3.91
C GLY A 113 41.42 42.46 -3.54
N LEU A 114 41.00 42.72 -2.30
CA LEU A 114 40.69 44.06 -1.79
C LEU A 114 41.95 44.91 -1.57
N PHE A 115 43.06 44.28 -1.16
CA PHE A 115 44.35 44.95 -1.09
C PHE A 115 44.86 45.35 -2.50
N ILE A 116 44.76 44.44 -3.47
CA ILE A 116 45.09 44.69 -4.88
C ILE A 116 44.15 45.77 -5.47
N ALA A 117 42.89 45.78 -5.06
CA ALA A 117 41.90 46.79 -5.47
C ALA A 117 42.27 48.20 -5.01
N ARG A 118 42.85 48.31 -3.81
CA ARG A 118 43.34 49.57 -3.25
C ARG A 118 44.54 50.10 -4.03
N GLU A 119 45.38 49.21 -4.55
CA GLU A 119 46.56 49.56 -5.35
C GLU A 119 46.17 49.99 -6.78
N ASN A 120 45.08 49.44 -7.33
CA ASN A 120 44.59 49.77 -8.68
C ASN A 120 43.09 50.14 -8.68
N PRO A 121 42.75 51.38 -8.28
CA PRO A 121 41.35 51.80 -8.09
C PRO A 121 40.54 51.90 -9.39
N SER A 122 41.16 52.28 -10.51
CA SER A 122 40.46 52.47 -11.79
C SER A 122 40.04 51.15 -12.46
N THR A 123 40.92 50.16 -12.49
CA THR A 123 40.65 48.84 -13.07
C THR A 123 39.66 48.07 -12.21
N THR A 124 39.78 48.17 -10.88
CA THR A 124 38.86 47.49 -9.98
C THR A 124 37.45 48.08 -10.02
N CYS A 125 37.32 49.39 -10.19
CA CYS A 125 36.01 50.02 -10.37
C CYS A 125 35.29 49.47 -11.62
N ALA A 126 36.02 49.28 -12.73
CA ALA A 126 35.46 48.70 -13.95
C ALA A 126 35.05 47.22 -13.77
N VAL A 127 35.89 46.41 -13.13
CA VAL A 127 35.58 44.99 -12.84
C VAL A 127 34.41 44.86 -11.87
N ALA A 128 34.38 45.68 -10.81
CA ALA A 128 33.30 45.72 -9.83
C ALA A 128 31.98 46.20 -10.46
N ALA A 129 32.03 47.18 -11.35
CA ALA A 129 30.85 47.64 -12.10
C ALA A 129 30.35 46.55 -13.07
N GLY A 130 31.24 45.85 -13.77
CA GLY A 130 30.91 44.74 -14.67
C GLY A 130 30.27 43.55 -13.92
N LEU A 131 30.89 43.13 -12.81
CA LEU A 131 30.33 42.09 -11.93
C LEU A 131 29.03 42.57 -11.28
N GLY A 132 28.96 43.82 -10.86
CA GLY A 132 27.75 44.45 -10.34
C GLY A 132 26.60 44.36 -11.34
N LEU A 133 26.82 44.75 -12.60
CA LEU A 133 25.80 44.63 -13.65
C LEU A 133 25.34 43.19 -13.90
N LEU A 134 26.20 42.19 -13.64
CA LEU A 134 25.88 40.77 -13.83
C LEU A 134 25.15 40.17 -12.61
N LEU A 135 25.49 40.64 -11.39
CA LEU A 135 24.90 40.24 -10.12
C LEU A 135 23.55 40.92 -9.86
N LEU A 136 23.38 42.18 -10.30
CA LEU A 136 22.12 42.91 -10.14
C LEU A 136 21.00 42.22 -10.94
N ARG A 137 19.89 41.94 -10.25
CA ARG A 137 18.78 41.11 -10.77
C ARG A 137 18.07 41.72 -12.00
N SER A 138 18.02 43.05 -12.07
CA SER A 138 17.35 43.80 -13.15
C SER A 138 18.13 43.83 -14.47
N PRO A 139 19.41 44.27 -14.52
CA PRO A 139 20.21 44.24 -15.74
C PRO A 139 20.45 42.82 -16.27
N ARG A 140 20.59 41.82 -15.38
CA ARG A 140 20.62 40.42 -15.79
C ARG A 140 19.36 40.02 -16.55
N ARG A 141 18.16 40.33 -16.03
CA ARG A 141 16.91 40.03 -16.76
C ARG A 141 16.83 40.77 -18.08
N PHE A 142 17.28 42.02 -18.14
CA PHE A 142 17.28 42.83 -19.36
C PHE A 142 18.18 42.24 -20.44
N LEU A 143 19.44 41.92 -20.11
CA LEU A 143 20.39 41.28 -21.03
C LEU A 143 19.85 39.93 -21.52
N PHE A 144 19.37 39.07 -20.62
CA PHE A 144 18.82 37.76 -20.98
C PHE A 144 17.59 37.88 -21.89
N ARG A 145 16.70 38.87 -21.66
CA ARG A 145 15.52 39.11 -22.50
C ARG A 145 15.90 39.54 -23.92
N HIS A 146 16.94 40.37 -24.04
CA HIS A 146 17.31 40.98 -25.32
C HIS A 146 18.27 40.14 -26.17
N THR A 147 19.16 39.35 -25.55
CA THR A 147 20.18 38.59 -26.28
C THR A 147 19.72 37.16 -26.59
N ILE A 148 19.17 36.43 -25.62
CA ILE A 148 18.81 35.01 -25.79
C ILE A 148 17.59 34.82 -26.69
N GLY A 149 16.65 35.77 -26.68
CA GLY A 149 15.50 35.75 -27.59
C GLY A 149 15.90 35.83 -29.07
N ARG A 150 17.04 36.46 -29.37
CA ARG A 150 17.51 36.69 -30.75
C ARG A 150 18.31 35.52 -31.34
N PHE A 151 18.74 34.56 -30.50
CA PHE A 151 19.44 33.35 -30.93
C PHE A 151 18.51 32.15 -31.18
N ARG A 152 17.20 32.29 -30.95
CA ARG A 152 16.22 31.28 -31.38
C ARG A 152 15.79 31.58 -32.80
N SER A 153 16.34 30.84 -33.78
CA SER A 153 15.83 30.90 -35.14
C SER A 153 14.39 30.37 -35.16
N GLU A 154 13.52 31.00 -35.95
CA GLU A 154 12.12 30.57 -36.12
C GLU A 154 12.04 29.12 -36.59
N GLU A 155 12.99 28.71 -37.44
CA GLU A 155 13.16 27.33 -37.91
C GLU A 155 13.44 26.34 -36.76
N SER A 156 14.26 26.72 -35.77
CA SER A 156 14.53 25.85 -34.60
C SER A 156 13.30 25.67 -33.71
N LEU A 157 12.43 26.68 -33.64
CA LEU A 157 11.17 26.60 -32.88
C LEU A 157 10.15 25.70 -33.59
N LEU A 158 10.03 25.83 -34.92
CA LEU A 158 9.19 24.96 -35.73
C LEU A 158 9.68 23.51 -35.70
N ALA A 159 10.98 23.28 -35.92
CA ALA A 159 11.56 21.93 -35.86
C ALA A 159 11.34 21.28 -34.47
N ASN A 160 11.48 22.05 -33.39
CA ASN A 160 11.20 21.57 -32.04
C ASN A 160 9.71 21.26 -31.82
N ALA A 161 8.81 22.11 -32.33
CA ALA A 161 7.37 21.87 -32.27
C ALA A 161 6.99 20.60 -33.05
N GLU A 162 7.52 20.40 -34.25
CA GLU A 162 7.31 19.19 -35.05
C GLU A 162 7.82 17.94 -34.36
N ASN A 163 9.02 17.99 -33.76
CA ASN A 163 9.59 16.87 -33.02
C ASN A 163 8.72 16.50 -31.82
N LYS A 164 8.22 17.50 -31.07
CA LYS A 164 7.27 17.27 -29.97
C LYS A 164 5.95 16.67 -30.43
N VAL A 165 5.42 17.11 -31.58
CA VAL A 165 4.20 16.53 -32.15
C VAL A 165 4.45 15.08 -32.58
N LYS A 166 5.61 14.76 -33.16
CA LYS A 166 6.00 13.39 -33.54
C LYS A 166 6.13 12.50 -32.30
N GLU A 167 6.81 12.96 -31.26
CA GLU A 167 6.94 12.25 -29.98
C GLU A 167 5.57 12.00 -29.33
N LEU A 168 4.70 13.02 -29.34
CA LEU A 168 3.35 12.89 -28.81
C LEU A 168 2.52 11.88 -29.61
N ARG A 169 2.61 11.89 -30.94
CA ARG A 169 1.94 10.88 -31.77
C ARG A 169 2.40 9.46 -31.44
N GLN A 170 3.72 9.25 -31.29
CA GLN A 170 4.28 7.94 -30.94
C GLN A 170 3.79 7.47 -29.57
N SER A 171 3.81 8.34 -28.56
CA SER A 171 3.28 8.00 -27.23
C SER A 171 1.78 7.70 -27.23
N VAL A 172 0.98 8.45 -28.00
CA VAL A 172 -0.45 8.16 -28.16
C VAL A 172 -0.69 6.81 -28.83
N GLU A 173 0.11 6.45 -29.84
CA GLU A 173 0.01 5.14 -30.50
C GLU A 173 0.37 3.99 -29.54
N LEU A 174 1.42 4.15 -28.73
CA LEU A 174 1.78 3.18 -27.69
C LEU A 174 0.65 3.02 -26.67
N LEU A 175 0.13 4.13 -26.14
CA LEU A 175 -0.99 4.12 -25.19
C LEU A 175 -2.25 3.48 -25.77
N LYS A 176 -2.53 3.71 -27.06
CA LYS A 176 -3.67 3.08 -27.75
C LYS A 176 -3.50 1.56 -27.81
N ASN A 177 -2.28 1.07 -28.06
CA ASN A 177 -2.00 -0.36 -28.11
C ASN A 177 -2.03 -1.00 -26.72
N GLU A 178 -1.52 -0.33 -25.70
CA GLU A 178 -1.60 -0.79 -24.31
C GLU A 178 -3.03 -0.81 -23.79
N SER A 179 -3.82 0.23 -24.11
CA SER A 179 -5.24 0.32 -23.75
C SER A 179 -6.05 -0.83 -24.36
N LYS A 180 -5.81 -1.17 -25.63
CA LYS A 180 -6.45 -2.35 -26.26
C LYS A 180 -6.12 -3.66 -25.52
N LYS A 181 -4.85 -3.88 -25.18
CA LYS A 181 -4.42 -5.07 -24.43
C LYS A 181 -5.07 -5.14 -23.04
N LEU A 182 -5.18 -4.01 -22.36
CA LEU A 182 -5.85 -3.93 -21.05
C LEU A 182 -7.35 -4.21 -21.19
N GLN A 183 -7.99 -3.68 -22.22
CA GLN A 183 -9.40 -3.94 -22.50
C GLN A 183 -9.65 -5.42 -22.77
N GLU A 184 -8.82 -6.08 -23.59
CA GLU A 184 -8.93 -7.52 -23.87
C GLU A 184 -8.76 -8.37 -22.59
N ARG A 185 -7.81 -8.00 -21.72
CA ARG A 185 -7.62 -8.68 -20.42
C ARG A 185 -8.80 -8.44 -19.48
N ALA A 186 -9.36 -7.24 -19.47
CA ALA A 186 -10.52 -6.91 -18.65
C ALA A 186 -11.76 -7.69 -19.09
N THR A 187 -12.01 -7.80 -20.41
CA THR A 187 -13.13 -8.58 -20.94
C THR A 187 -12.98 -10.07 -20.61
N LEU A 188 -11.78 -10.64 -20.73
CA LEU A 188 -11.52 -12.03 -20.35
C LEU A 188 -11.75 -12.25 -18.85
N ALA A 189 -11.24 -11.34 -18.00
CA ALA A 189 -11.46 -11.42 -16.55
C ALA A 189 -12.94 -11.30 -16.18
N GLU A 190 -13.71 -10.47 -16.90
CA GLU A 190 -15.16 -10.34 -16.70
C GLU A 190 -15.89 -11.65 -17.04
N GLU A 191 -15.53 -12.31 -18.14
CA GLU A 191 -16.08 -13.60 -18.55
C GLU A 191 -15.78 -14.70 -17.52
N GLU A 192 -14.53 -14.76 -17.03
CA GLU A 192 -14.12 -15.70 -16.00
C GLU A 192 -14.86 -15.46 -14.67
N LEU A 193 -15.05 -14.20 -14.28
CA LEU A 193 -15.80 -13.84 -13.08
C LEU A 193 -17.26 -14.26 -13.20
N LYS A 194 -17.92 -13.97 -14.32
CA LYS A 194 -19.30 -14.40 -14.58
C LYS A 194 -19.41 -15.93 -14.50
N ARG A 195 -18.45 -16.66 -15.08
CA ARG A 195 -18.40 -18.13 -15.01
C ARG A 195 -18.13 -18.64 -13.60
N GLY A 196 -17.27 -17.97 -12.83
CA GLY A 196 -17.01 -18.27 -11.43
C GLY A 196 -18.27 -18.07 -10.58
N GLN A 197 -18.98 -16.96 -10.78
CA GLN A 197 -20.21 -16.63 -10.07
C GLN A 197 -21.31 -17.68 -10.30
N THR A 198 -21.49 -18.16 -11.55
CA THR A 198 -22.49 -19.20 -11.84
C THR A 198 -22.13 -20.53 -11.19
N LYS A 199 -20.85 -20.93 -11.20
CA LYS A 199 -20.36 -22.13 -10.49
C LYS A 199 -20.60 -22.02 -8.98
N LEU A 200 -20.32 -20.86 -8.39
CA LEU A 200 -20.53 -20.63 -6.96
C LEU A 200 -22.01 -20.69 -6.57
N LYS A 201 -22.88 -20.07 -7.37
CA LYS A 201 -24.34 -20.19 -7.18
C LYS A 201 -24.81 -21.64 -7.25
N HIS A 202 -24.29 -22.41 -8.22
CA HIS A 202 -24.63 -23.82 -8.35
C HIS A 202 -24.18 -24.65 -7.14
N ALA A 203 -22.93 -24.49 -6.71
CA ALA A 203 -22.40 -25.16 -5.51
C ALA A 203 -23.15 -24.75 -4.24
N GLY A 204 -23.49 -23.47 -4.09
CA GLY A 204 -24.30 -22.98 -2.99
C GLY A 204 -25.69 -23.62 -2.94
N ASN A 205 -26.34 -23.77 -4.10
CA ASN A 205 -27.63 -24.48 -4.19
C ASN A 205 -27.51 -25.96 -3.80
N GLN A 206 -26.43 -26.63 -4.21
CA GLN A 206 -26.16 -28.03 -3.83
C GLN A 206 -25.91 -28.19 -2.33
N ILE A 207 -25.14 -27.27 -1.72
CA ILE A 207 -24.92 -27.28 -0.27
C ILE A 207 -26.24 -27.05 0.46
N GLN A 208 -27.05 -26.08 0.02
CA GLN A 208 -28.33 -25.79 0.64
C GLN A 208 -29.30 -26.98 0.55
N SER A 209 -29.34 -27.69 -0.58
CA SER A 209 -30.17 -28.89 -0.71
C SER A 209 -29.67 -30.03 0.18
N LEU A 210 -28.36 -30.24 0.28
CA LEU A 210 -27.75 -31.25 1.14
C LEU A 210 -27.99 -30.94 2.63
N VAL A 211 -27.86 -29.69 3.06
CA VAL A 211 -28.19 -29.27 4.43
C VAL A 211 -29.65 -29.55 4.75
N ARG A 212 -30.57 -29.24 3.82
CA ARG A 212 -32.00 -29.56 4.00
C ARG A 212 -32.25 -31.06 4.08
N SER A 213 -31.54 -31.89 3.29
CA SER A 213 -31.69 -33.34 3.37
C SER A 213 -31.12 -33.89 4.68
N VAL A 214 -29.95 -33.41 5.11
CA VAL A 214 -29.31 -33.81 6.38
C VAL A 214 -30.20 -33.43 7.56
N TYR A 215 -30.73 -32.20 7.58
CA TYR A 215 -31.66 -31.76 8.61
C TYR A 215 -32.90 -32.67 8.70
N LYS A 216 -33.49 -33.05 7.55
CA LYS A 216 -34.62 -34.01 7.53
C LYS A 216 -34.23 -35.38 8.09
N THR A 217 -33.06 -35.90 7.71
CA THR A 217 -32.59 -37.21 8.21
C THR A 217 -32.27 -37.16 9.71
N GLU A 218 -31.74 -36.04 10.21
CA GLU A 218 -31.48 -35.82 11.62
C GLU A 218 -32.79 -35.79 12.41
N THR A 219 -33.78 -35.00 11.97
CA THR A 219 -35.10 -34.95 12.61
C THR A 219 -35.81 -36.31 12.59
N GLN A 220 -35.65 -37.09 11.52
CA GLN A 220 -36.18 -38.45 11.47
C GLN A 220 -35.47 -39.37 12.46
N ALA A 221 -34.14 -39.29 12.56
CA ALA A 221 -33.36 -40.08 13.50
C ALA A 221 -33.67 -39.73 14.96
N THR A 222 -33.84 -38.45 15.28
CA THR A 222 -34.24 -38.01 16.64
C THR A 222 -35.66 -38.48 16.98
N CYS A 223 -36.61 -38.35 16.05
CA CYS A 223 -37.97 -38.88 16.25
C CYS A 223 -37.97 -40.40 16.46
N LEU A 224 -37.14 -41.15 15.74
CA LEU A 224 -36.98 -42.60 15.98
C LEU A 224 -36.38 -42.89 17.35
N MET A 225 -35.36 -42.12 17.79
CA MET A 225 -34.78 -42.26 19.12
C MET A 225 -35.80 -41.95 20.23
N ASP A 226 -36.63 -40.92 20.04
CA ASP A 226 -37.71 -40.58 20.98
C ASP A 226 -38.75 -41.70 21.05
N ASN A 227 -39.17 -42.26 19.91
CA ASN A 227 -40.06 -43.43 19.86
C ASN A 227 -39.46 -44.65 20.58
N LEU A 228 -38.16 -44.94 20.39
CA LEU A 228 -37.48 -46.03 21.08
C LEU A 228 -37.41 -45.80 22.60
N ARG A 229 -37.36 -44.54 23.04
CA ARG A 229 -37.36 -44.17 24.46
C ARG A 229 -38.75 -44.32 25.11
N GLU A 230 -39.81 -44.17 24.32
CA GLU A 230 -41.19 -44.35 24.78
C GLU A 230 -41.63 -45.81 24.88
N ILE A 231 -40.99 -46.76 24.18
CA ILE A 231 -41.30 -48.18 24.32
C ILE A 231 -40.84 -48.67 25.71
N PRO A 232 -41.77 -48.96 26.66
CA PRO A 232 -41.38 -49.42 27.97
C PRO A 232 -40.82 -50.84 27.84
N GLY A 233 -39.60 -51.06 28.36
CA GLY A 233 -38.87 -52.33 28.24
C GLY A 233 -39.60 -53.59 28.76
N ARG A 234 -40.79 -53.47 29.34
CA ARG A 234 -41.63 -54.60 29.78
C ARG A 234 -42.41 -55.26 28.64
N GLU A 235 -42.78 -54.54 27.58
CA GLU A 235 -43.50 -55.14 26.43
C GLU A 235 -42.55 -55.78 25.42
N ALA A 236 -41.36 -55.18 25.22
CA ALA A 236 -40.30 -55.78 24.40
C ALA A 236 -39.74 -57.09 24.98
N LEU A 237 -39.77 -57.26 26.31
CA LEU A 237 -39.43 -58.53 26.96
C LEU A 237 -40.53 -59.60 26.82
N LYS A 238 -41.80 -59.21 26.66
CA LYS A 238 -42.91 -60.15 26.42
C LYS A 238 -42.90 -60.70 24.99
N LEU A 239 -42.58 -59.87 23.99
CA LEU A 239 -42.46 -60.30 22.58
C LEU A 239 -41.24 -61.19 22.29
N ARG A 240 -40.36 -61.40 23.28
CA ARG A 240 -39.22 -62.31 23.21
C ARG A 240 -39.47 -63.63 23.96
N ALA A 241 -40.59 -63.72 24.68
CA ALA A 241 -40.97 -64.87 25.50
C ALA A 241 -42.12 -65.71 24.90
N GLU A 242 -42.71 -65.25 23.79
CA GLU A 242 -43.46 -66.08 22.84
C GLU A 242 -42.54 -66.52 21.69
#